data_AF-A0A345VAS8-F1
#
_entry.id   AF-A0A345VAS8-F1
#
_cell.length_a   1.000
_cell.length_b   1.000
_cell.length_c   1.000
_cell.angle_alpha   90.00
_cell.angle_beta   90.00
_cell.angle_gamma   90.00
#
_symmetry.space_group_name_H-M   'P 1'
#
loop_
_entity.id
_entity.type
_entity.pdbx_description
1 polymer ?
#
loop_
_entity_poly.entity_id
_entity_poly.type
_entity_poly.pdbx_seq_one_letter_code
_entity_poly.pdbx_strand_id
1 'polypeptide(L)'
;MDVVIPVRVSNRSHFTLAQKHAILDEYDKCLERGSRAAFSRAAGITEGTIRLWVRQREAGELRSRSASGSEDQRLNAGDKQRLKQVLKENEILKAKLARSEAAVDILGKASALLDAMAKSAAAADPTPEEPGPGRPEWLMPKSGKTSP
;
A
#
# COMPACT_ATOMS: atom_id res chain seq x y z
N MET A 1 31.40 13.52 -25.21
CA MET A 1 30.94 13.21 -23.85
C MET A 1 32.17 13.01 -23.00
N ASP A 2 32.46 13.94 -22.08
CA ASP A 2 33.61 13.81 -21.18
C ASP A 2 33.29 12.72 -20.15
N VAL A 3 33.80 11.53 -20.41
CA VAL A 3 33.63 10.39 -19.54
C VAL A 3 34.51 10.59 -18.31
N VAL A 4 33.90 10.77 -17.14
CA VAL A 4 34.63 10.88 -15.89
C VAL A 4 34.90 9.47 -15.34
N ILE A 5 36.11 8.97 -15.54
CA ILE A 5 36.55 7.70 -14.97
C ILE A 5 37.12 7.96 -13.58
N PRO A 6 36.56 7.36 -12.51
CA PRO A 6 37.09 7.57 -11.17
C PRO A 6 38.53 7.02 -11.08
N VAL A 7 39.42 7.86 -10.56
CA VAL A 7 40.83 7.53 -10.40
C VAL A 7 41.01 6.51 -9.28
N ARG A 8 41.78 5.45 -9.55
CA ARG A 8 42.21 4.47 -8.55
C ARG A 8 43.47 4.97 -7.86
N VAL A 9 43.58 4.71 -6.55
CA VAL A 9 44.78 5.05 -5.76
C VAL A 9 46.04 4.35 -6.30
N SER A 10 45.87 3.14 -6.86
CA SER A 10 46.93 2.38 -7.51
C SER A 10 46.33 1.39 -8.52
N ASN A 11 47.08 1.01 -9.55
CA ASN A 11 46.69 -0.01 -10.53
C ASN A 11 46.45 -1.39 -9.92
N ARG A 12 46.99 -1.65 -8.73
CA ARG A 12 46.76 -2.90 -7.98
C ARG A 12 45.55 -2.82 -7.03
N SER A 13 45.00 -1.63 -6.81
CA SER A 13 43.88 -1.43 -5.90
C SER A 13 42.55 -1.81 -6.56
N HIS A 14 41.70 -2.49 -5.81
CA HIS A 14 40.34 -2.79 -6.24
C HIS A 14 39.46 -1.54 -6.19
N PHE A 15 38.48 -1.45 -7.10
CA PHE A 15 37.47 -0.40 -7.04
C PHE A 15 36.65 -0.49 -5.76
N THR A 16 36.51 0.65 -5.09
CA THR A 16 35.59 0.78 -3.95
C THR A 16 34.15 0.68 -4.44
N LEU A 17 33.20 0.42 -3.53
CA LEU A 17 31.78 0.37 -3.87
C LEU A 17 31.30 1.67 -4.55
N ALA A 18 31.66 2.82 -3.97
CA ALA A 18 31.29 4.13 -4.51
C ALA A 18 31.85 4.35 -5.92
N GLN A 19 33.10 3.94 -6.16
CA GLN A 19 33.70 4.02 -7.50
C GLN A 19 32.98 3.11 -8.49
N LYS A 20 32.59 1.89 -8.10
CA LYS A 20 31.81 1.00 -8.96
C LYS A 20 30.46 1.61 -9.34
N HIS A 21 29.74 2.23 -8.39
CA HIS A 21 28.48 2.92 -8.68
C HIS A 21 28.69 4.07 -9.66
N ALA A 22 29.68 4.95 -9.42
CA ALA A 22 30.00 6.04 -10.34
C ALA A 22 30.32 5.54 -11.76
N ILE A 23 31.07 4.43 -11.88
CA ILE A 23 31.37 3.79 -13.17
C ILE A 23 30.09 3.31 -13.86
N LEU A 24 29.17 2.69 -13.11
CA LEU A 24 27.91 2.21 -13.67
C LEU A 24 27.01 3.38 -14.11
N ASP A 25 26.98 4.47 -13.36
CA ASP A 25 26.20 5.66 -13.71
C ASP A 25 26.73 6.31 -14.99
N GLU A 26 28.05 6.39 -15.17
CA GLU A 26 28.66 6.86 -16.43
C GLU A 26 28.47 5.87 -17.59
N TYR A 27 28.50 4.57 -17.31
CA TYR A 27 28.21 3.53 -18.29
C TYR A 27 26.76 3.61 -18.80
N ASP A 28 25.81 3.91 -17.92
CA ASP A 28 24.39 4.08 -18.26
C ASP A 28 24.16 5.31 -19.15
N LYS A 29 24.96 6.38 -18.98
CA LYS A 29 24.95 7.57 -19.86
C LYS A 29 25.50 7.31 -21.27
N CYS A 30 26.25 6.21 -21.46
CA CYS A 30 26.79 5.82 -22.76
C CYS A 30 25.69 5.20 -23.65
N LEU A 31 24.96 6.04 -24.39
CA LEU A 31 23.83 5.64 -25.24
C LEU A 31 24.21 5.45 -26.72
N GLU A 32 25.29 6.08 -27.19
CA GLU A 32 25.70 6.02 -28.59
C GLU A 32 26.31 4.66 -28.95
N ARG A 33 26.14 4.22 -30.20
CA ARG A 33 26.69 2.94 -30.68
C ARG A 33 28.22 2.93 -30.50
N GLY A 34 28.71 1.97 -29.71
CA GLY A 34 30.14 1.81 -29.44
C GLY A 34 30.70 2.67 -28.31
N SER A 35 29.94 3.63 -27.78
CA SER A 35 30.36 4.46 -26.63
C SER A 35 30.66 3.62 -25.39
N ARG A 36 29.83 2.60 -25.10
CA ARG A 36 30.06 1.63 -24.00
C ARG A 36 31.36 0.85 -24.15
N ALA A 37 31.72 0.48 -25.38
CA ALA A 37 32.96 -0.22 -25.66
C ALA A 37 34.17 0.71 -25.53
N ALA A 38 34.06 1.96 -25.98
CA ALA A 38 35.07 2.99 -25.79
C ALA A 38 35.28 3.29 -24.28
N PHE A 39 34.19 3.46 -23.53
CA PHE A 39 34.20 3.63 -22.08
C PHE A 39 34.93 2.48 -21.37
N SER A 40 34.58 1.23 -21.72
CA SER A 40 35.19 0.03 -21.13
C SER A 40 36.70 0.00 -21.33
N ARG A 41 37.17 0.37 -22.54
CA ARG A 41 38.61 0.46 -22.84
C ARG A 41 39.28 1.59 -22.08
N ALA A 42 38.66 2.78 -22.04
CA ALA A 42 39.20 3.94 -21.34
C ALA A 42 39.30 3.69 -19.82
N ALA A 43 38.30 3.03 -19.22
CA ALA A 43 38.31 2.66 -17.81
C ALA A 43 39.25 1.47 -17.48
N GLY A 44 39.73 0.75 -18.50
CA GLY A 44 40.50 -0.48 -18.34
C GLY A 44 39.68 -1.59 -17.68
N ILE A 45 38.39 -1.68 -17.99
CA ILE A 45 37.46 -2.66 -17.41
C ILE A 45 36.87 -3.49 -18.55
N THR A 46 36.95 -4.81 -18.43
CA THR A 46 36.33 -5.71 -19.39
C THR A 46 34.80 -5.54 -19.39
N GLU A 47 34.18 -5.52 -20.57
CA GLU A 47 32.73 -5.36 -20.72
C GLU A 47 31.93 -6.41 -19.93
N GLY A 48 32.44 -7.65 -19.86
CA GLY A 48 31.84 -8.72 -19.03
C GLY A 48 31.79 -8.38 -17.53
N THR A 49 32.81 -7.70 -17.03
CA THR A 49 32.87 -7.25 -15.62
C THR A 49 31.84 -6.15 -15.35
N ILE A 50 31.67 -5.20 -16.29
CA ILE A 50 30.65 -4.15 -16.15
C ILE A 50 29.26 -4.78 -16.17
N ARG A 51 28.98 -5.68 -17.12
CA ARG A 51 27.69 -6.42 -17.17
C ARG A 51 27.40 -7.19 -15.88
N LEU A 52 28.42 -7.84 -15.32
CA LEU A 52 28.29 -8.51 -14.02
C LEU A 52 27.91 -7.51 -12.91
N TRP A 53 28.56 -6.34 -12.86
CA TRP A 53 28.24 -5.32 -11.87
C TRP A 53 26.85 -4.71 -12.04
N VAL A 54 26.37 -4.54 -13.29
CA VAL A 54 24.99 -4.12 -13.56
C VAL A 54 24.01 -5.13 -12.96
N ARG A 55 24.19 -6.43 -13.25
CA ARG A 55 23.36 -7.50 -12.69
C ARG A 55 23.39 -7.51 -11.15
N GLN A 56 24.58 -7.35 -10.56
CA GLN A 56 24.73 -7.28 -9.10
C GLN A 56 24.05 -6.03 -8.51
N ARG A 57 24.07 -4.89 -9.21
CA ARG A 57 23.37 -3.67 -8.78
C ARG A 57 21.87 -3.90 -8.76
N GLU A 58 21.33 -4.49 -9.83
CA GLU A 58 19.89 -4.81 -9.95
C GLU A 58 19.42 -5.82 -8.90
N ALA A 59 20.27 -6.80 -8.56
CA ALA A 59 19.99 -7.76 -7.50
C ALA A 59 20.22 -7.21 -6.07
N GLY A 60 20.77 -5.99 -5.93
CA GLY A 60 21.18 -5.44 -4.62
C GLY A 60 22.41 -6.13 -4.01
N GLU A 61 23.11 -6.96 -4.78
CA GLU A 61 24.27 -7.76 -4.37
C GLU A 61 25.62 -7.11 -4.70
N LEU A 62 25.62 -5.89 -5.27
CA LEU A 62 26.85 -5.19 -5.60
C LEU A 62 27.61 -4.87 -4.32
N ARG A 63 28.67 -5.63 -4.06
CA ARG A 63 29.51 -5.49 -2.86
C ARG A 63 30.94 -5.07 -3.22
N SER A 64 31.56 -4.32 -2.32
CA SER A 64 33.01 -4.10 -2.38
C SER A 64 33.70 -5.41 -1.98
N ARG A 65 34.80 -5.76 -2.64
CA ARG A 65 35.60 -6.92 -2.22
C ARG A 65 36.24 -6.70 -0.83
N SER A 66 36.36 -5.45 -0.38
CA SER A 66 36.74 -5.11 0.99
C SER A 66 35.61 -5.25 2.01
N ALA A 67 34.36 -5.43 1.58
CA ALA A 67 33.18 -5.53 2.44
C ALA A 67 32.75 -6.98 2.72
N SER A 68 33.59 -7.98 2.39
CA SER A 68 33.38 -9.36 2.85
C SER A 68 33.60 -9.52 4.36
N GLY A 69 34.02 -8.45 5.05
CA GLY A 69 33.93 -8.33 6.51
C GLY A 69 32.58 -7.75 6.92
N SER A 70 31.69 -8.61 7.40
CA SER A 70 30.50 -8.30 8.21
C SER A 70 29.49 -7.29 7.64
N GLU A 71 28.44 -7.78 6.98
CA GLU A 71 27.20 -7.01 6.78
C GLU A 71 26.59 -6.53 8.12
N ASP A 72 26.93 -7.18 9.23
CA ASP A 72 26.44 -6.84 10.56
C ASP A 72 27.04 -5.54 11.13
N GLN A 73 28.15 -5.06 10.56
CA GLN A 73 28.82 -3.81 10.94
C GLN A 73 28.34 -2.58 10.15
N ARG A 74 27.50 -2.74 9.12
CA ARG A 74 27.08 -1.62 8.26
C ARG A 74 25.80 -0.91 8.70
N LEU A 75 24.98 -1.55 9.52
CA LEU A 75 23.91 -0.83 10.21
C LEU A 75 24.56 -0.11 11.39
N ASN A 76 24.71 1.21 11.26
CA ASN A 76 25.14 2.05 12.36
C ASN A 76 24.16 1.81 13.55
N ALA A 77 24.64 1.89 14.79
CA ALA A 77 23.81 1.57 15.96
C ALA A 77 22.48 2.35 15.96
N GLY A 78 22.48 3.57 15.40
CA GLY A 78 21.29 4.39 15.18
C GLY A 78 20.27 3.80 14.20
N ASP A 79 20.70 3.11 13.14
CA ASP A 79 19.79 2.49 12.17
C ASP A 79 19.13 1.23 12.74
N LYS A 80 19.87 0.47 13.55
CA LYS A 80 19.30 -0.66 14.32
C LYS A 80 18.25 -0.16 15.33
N GLN A 81 18.47 1.00 15.96
CA GLN A 81 17.49 1.61 16.87
C GLN A 81 16.26 2.13 16.13
N ARG A 82 16.42 2.82 15.00
CA ARG A 82 15.30 3.29 14.18
C ARG A 82 14.45 2.13 13.67
N LEU A 83 15.06 1.04 13.20
CA LEU A 83 14.33 -0.16 12.78
C LEU A 83 13.49 -0.73 13.94
N LYS A 84 14.07 -0.85 15.14
CA LYS A 84 13.32 -1.30 16.32
C LYS A 84 12.16 -0.37 16.67
N GLN A 85 12.37 0.94 16.56
CA GLN A 85 11.34 1.94 16.82
C GLN A 85 10.20 1.83 15.81
N VAL A 86 10.53 1.78 14.51
CA VAL A 86 9.55 1.64 13.42
C VAL A 86 8.75 0.34 13.55
N LEU A 87 9.39 -0.77 13.92
CA LEU A 87 8.69 -2.04 14.12
C LEU A 87 7.68 -1.96 15.28
N LYS A 88 8.08 -1.37 16.41
CA LYS A 88 7.17 -1.13 17.55
C LYS A 88 5.99 -0.24 17.16
N GLU A 89 6.25 0.84 16.43
CA GLU A 89 5.20 1.74 15.95
C GLU A 89 4.25 1.01 14.99
N ASN A 90 4.77 0.15 14.12
CA ASN A 90 3.96 -0.65 13.22
C ASN A 90 3.03 -1.62 13.97
N GLU A 91 3.53 -2.29 15.02
CA GLU A 91 2.72 -3.16 15.87
C GLU A 91 1.61 -2.38 16.60
N ILE A 92 1.94 -1.21 17.16
CA ILE A 92 0.96 -0.33 17.82
C ILE A 92 -0.11 0.13 16.83
N LEU A 93 0.28 0.54 15.63
CA LEU A 93 -0.65 0.99 14.60
C LEU A 93 -1.57 -0.14 14.14
N LYS A 94 -1.04 -1.36 13.95
CA LYS A 94 -1.85 -2.54 13.65
C LYS A 94 -2.87 -2.84 14.75
N ALA A 95 -2.46 -2.74 16.02
CA ALA A 95 -3.37 -2.93 17.14
C ALA A 95 -4.48 -1.86 17.19
N LYS A 96 -4.16 -0.60 16.85
CA LYS A 96 -5.17 0.47 16.75
C LYS A 96 -6.14 0.23 15.60
N LEU A 97 -5.63 -0.21 14.45
CA LEU A 97 -6.43 -0.53 13.26
C LEU A 97 -7.42 -1.67 13.56
N ALA A 98 -6.95 -2.75 14.18
CA ALA A 98 -7.82 -3.85 14.61
C ALA A 98 -8.94 -3.40 15.58
N ARG A 99 -8.64 -2.45 16.48
CA ARG A 99 -9.66 -1.87 17.37
C ARG A 99 -10.68 -1.03 16.62
N SER A 100 -10.25 -0.23 15.65
CA SER A 100 -11.20 0.57 14.84
C SER A 100 -12.09 -0.31 13.96
N GLU A 101 -11.54 -1.37 13.38
CA GLU A 101 -12.31 -2.33 12.59
C GLU A 101 -13.38 -3.02 13.46
N ALA A 102 -13.01 -3.47 14.67
CA ALA A 102 -13.97 -4.04 15.61
C ALA A 102 -15.07 -3.04 16.01
N ALA A 103 -14.75 -1.76 16.16
CA ALA A 103 -15.74 -0.72 16.46
C ALA A 103 -16.72 -0.52 15.29
N VAL A 104 -16.22 -0.51 14.05
CA VAL A 104 -17.06 -0.43 12.84
C VAL A 104 -17.98 -1.64 12.73
N ASP A 105 -17.48 -2.83 13.00
CA ASP A 105 -18.29 -4.05 13.00
C ASP A 105 -19.42 -4.01 14.05
N ILE A 106 -19.13 -3.53 15.25
CA ILE A 106 -20.13 -3.39 16.31
C ILE A 106 -21.20 -2.36 15.90
N LEU A 107 -20.79 -1.22 15.35
CA LEU A 107 -21.72 -0.21 14.84
C LEU A 107 -22.60 -0.76 13.72
N GLY A 108 -22.03 -1.53 12.79
CA GLY A 108 -22.79 -2.18 11.72
C GLY A 108 -23.80 -3.20 12.24
N LYS A 109 -23.46 -3.96 13.28
CA LYS A 109 -24.40 -4.88 13.95
C LYS A 109 -25.51 -4.13 14.68
N ALA A 110 -25.19 -3.01 15.33
CA ALA A 110 -26.17 -2.19 16.03
C ALA A 110 -27.15 -1.52 15.06
N SER A 111 -26.67 -0.97 13.93
CA SER A 111 -27.56 -0.39 12.92
C SER A 111 -28.47 -1.44 12.28
N ALA A 112 -27.94 -2.63 11.98
CA ALA A 112 -28.74 -3.74 11.46
C ALA A 112 -29.85 -4.17 12.44
N LEU A 113 -29.56 -4.17 13.74
CA LEU A 113 -30.55 -4.46 14.79
C LEU A 113 -31.63 -3.38 14.83
N LEU A 114 -31.24 -2.10 14.81
CA LEU A 114 -32.19 -0.98 14.78
C LEU A 114 -33.09 -1.04 13.53
N ASP A 115 -32.54 -1.35 12.36
CA ASP A 115 -33.32 -1.55 11.13
C ASP A 115 -34.31 -2.71 11.26
N ALA A 116 -33.92 -3.82 11.90
CA ALA A 116 -34.81 -4.95 12.12
C ALA A 116 -35.96 -4.59 13.08
N MET A 117 -35.67 -3.87 14.16
CA MET A 117 -36.69 -3.37 15.08
C MET A 117 -37.64 -2.41 14.39
N ALA A 118 -37.12 -1.44 13.62
CA ALA A 118 -37.94 -0.50 12.86
C ALA A 118 -38.87 -1.21 11.86
N LYS A 119 -38.38 -2.21 11.14
CA LYS A 119 -39.20 -3.03 10.24
C LYS A 119 -40.28 -3.81 10.97
N SER A 120 -39.97 -4.36 12.16
CA SER A 120 -40.98 -5.05 12.98
C SER A 120 -42.04 -4.10 13.55
N ALA A 121 -41.66 -2.87 13.92
CA ALA A 121 -42.59 -1.86 14.41
C ALA A 121 -43.52 -1.35 13.29
N ALA A 122 -43.00 -1.14 12.09
CA ALA A 122 -43.80 -0.78 10.91
C ALA A 122 -44.78 -1.89 10.48
N ALA A 123 -44.47 -3.16 10.76
CA ALA A 123 -45.37 -4.28 10.52
C ALA A 123 -46.47 -4.43 11.60
N ALA A 124 -46.30 -3.78 12.76
CA ALA A 124 -47.21 -3.84 13.89
C ALA A 124 -48.19 -2.65 13.95
N ASP A 125 -48.15 -1.74 12.97
CA ASP A 125 -49.20 -0.75 12.78
C ASP A 125 -50.35 -1.42 12.02
N PRO A 126 -51.47 -1.82 12.67
CA PRO A 126 -52.67 -2.13 11.94
C PRO A 126 -53.09 -0.80 11.29
N THR A 127 -52.90 -0.68 9.97
CA THR A 127 -53.61 0.35 9.21
C THR A 127 -55.08 0.16 9.56
N PRO A 128 -55.75 1.09 10.27
CA PRO A 128 -57.16 0.94 10.51
C PRO A 128 -57.80 0.99 9.14
N GLU A 129 -58.28 -0.16 8.64
CA GLU A 129 -59.22 -0.17 7.52
C GLU A 129 -60.38 0.69 7.97
N GLU A 130 -60.49 1.89 7.38
CA GLU A 130 -61.66 2.72 7.59
C GLU A 130 -62.88 1.86 7.28
N PRO A 131 -63.85 1.71 8.20
CA PRO A 131 -65.09 1.04 7.86
C PRO A 131 -65.70 1.86 6.73
N GLY A 132 -65.68 1.30 5.51
CA GLY A 132 -66.19 1.96 4.31
C GLY A 132 -67.57 2.54 4.63
N PRO A 133 -67.87 3.78 4.20
CA PRO A 133 -68.97 4.56 4.74
C PRO A 133 -70.26 3.76 4.70
N GLY A 134 -70.65 3.24 5.86
CA GLY A 134 -71.91 2.55 6.05
C GLY A 134 -73.01 3.49 5.58
N ARG A 135 -73.85 3.00 4.67
CA ARG A 135 -74.87 3.80 4.00
C ARG A 135 -75.67 4.56 5.09
N PRO A 136 -75.57 5.89 5.14
CA PRO A 136 -76.07 6.63 6.30
C PRO A 136 -77.60 6.52 6.38
N GLU A 137 -78.13 6.50 7.60
CA GLU A 137 -79.54 6.20 7.91
C GLU A 137 -80.56 7.01 7.10
N TRP A 138 -80.21 8.22 6.66
CA TRP A 138 -81.05 9.07 5.82
C TRP A 138 -81.28 8.52 4.41
N LEU A 139 -80.55 7.49 4.00
CA LEU A 139 -80.69 6.79 2.72
C LEU A 139 -81.51 5.49 2.85
N MET A 140 -82.08 5.21 4.03
CA MET A 140 -83.07 4.14 4.23
C MET A 140 -84.48 4.69 3.97
N PRO A 141 -85.31 4.02 3.14
CA PRO A 141 -86.70 4.44 2.95
C PRO A 141 -87.45 4.27 4.27
N LYS A 142 -88.00 5.37 4.80
CA LYS A 142 -88.87 5.31 5.99
C LYS A 142 -90.10 4.48 5.63
N SER A 143 -90.29 3.34 6.30
CA SER A 143 -91.47 2.48 6.17
C SER A 143 -92.70 3.22 6.69
N GLY A 144 -93.36 3.93 5.77
CA GLY A 144 -94.58 4.67 6.03
C GLY A 144 -95.83 3.85 5.72
N LYS A 145 -96.59 3.60 6.80
CA LYS A 145 -98.06 3.48 6.90
C LYS A 145 -98.72 2.19 6.40
N THR A 146 -99.51 1.60 7.29
CA THR A 146 -100.96 1.38 7.07
C THR A 146 -101.68 1.28 8.41
N SER A 147 -102.57 2.24 8.67
CA SER A 147 -103.67 2.15 9.66
C SER A 147 -104.63 1.02 9.27
N PRO A 148 -105.46 0.52 10.21
CA PRO A 148 -106.74 1.17 10.52
C PRO A 148 -106.84 1.72 11.95
#